data_AF-A0A2N3E9S7-F1
#
_entry.id   AF-A0A2N3E9S7-F1
#
_cell.length_a   1.000
_cell.length_b   1.000
_cell.length_c   1.000
_cell.angle_alpha   90.00
_cell.angle_beta   90.00
_cell.angle_gamma   90.00
#
_symmetry.space_group_name_H-M   'P 1'
#
loop_
_entity.id
_entity.type
_entity.pdbx_description
1 polymer ?
#
loop_
_entity_poly.entity_id
_entity_poly.type
_entity_poly.pdbx_seq_one_letter_code
_entity_poly.pdbx_strand_id
1 'polypeptide(L)'
;MGFGSMNRDDDTGIFAPRWNTRHLLIWTGAAFLLAGSWLLPETRTLWDALDLAIFRTLNATVAASDAIAFFWALTGDRRFDYFSALIVLIIYLVVISRGDMARFRHGFAFGGVVSILLLVIVALQRELIEYPRLSPTLVLDATHSIRDFIPWSRAKEGSNTSFPGDHATVMMILALTWGLGLGRRLGTLAAVLAFIFALPRMAAGAHWTTDALIGGGFVTLLTAALLLGTPLVHYLQRGVRLVSDPAVDIWLLAVARLGREGRDNPNPAKQFMRGICIGAIQLVPGASTCGMALVLGLYRRLIEAVAHLDTEFVRLLARGEFAAALRRADLVFVLPLVGGGVAAAIFFSRVVPIELLAEELPEITFGIFFGLLAAAVVALLRRNGPPHGIAWLWLGTGVACGMAMGLLTPVNTPNEIWFVFLCGVFTVAAAMMPGLSAALILLILGKYAITLEAIANVDFLYLAPFAAGALVGVVSLSRLIAALLQHHTQTLTIAVTGLMGGSLLAVWPFQHREYMEVGGKMRLIVSEAYLPQTFDAGVVMGLAAMIAGAALYLFLDRLTKSEPASEPERERTVA
;
A
#
# COMPACT_ATOMS: atom_id res chain seq x y z
N MET A 1 12.48 -19.45 -15.16
CA MET A 1 13.28 -19.64 -16.38
C MET A 1 12.50 -19.04 -17.55
N GLY A 2 12.98 -18.09 -18.35
CA GLY A 2 14.25 -17.34 -18.32
C GLY A 2 14.02 -15.86 -18.01
N PHE A 3 14.82 -15.34 -17.08
CA PHE A 3 15.09 -13.91 -16.92
C PHE A 3 16.54 -13.74 -17.35
N GLY A 4 16.76 -13.69 -18.67
CA GLY A 4 18.08 -13.42 -19.25
C GLY A 4 18.50 -11.99 -18.93
N SER A 5 19.81 -11.83 -18.70
CA SER A 5 20.53 -10.63 -18.27
C SER A 5 19.98 -9.29 -18.81
N MET A 6 19.29 -8.52 -17.95
CA MET A 6 18.98 -7.09 -18.19
C MET A 6 20.23 -6.19 -18.00
N ASN A 7 21.44 -6.73 -18.05
CA ASN A 7 22.63 -6.05 -17.53
C ASN A 7 23.72 -5.75 -18.58
N ARG A 8 23.47 -5.95 -19.88
CA ARG A 8 24.50 -5.70 -20.92
C ARG A 8 24.06 -5.06 -22.23
N ASP A 9 22.76 -4.86 -22.47
CA ASP A 9 22.29 -4.42 -23.78
C ASP A 9 21.44 -3.15 -23.70
N ASP A 10 22.04 -2.02 -23.30
CA ASP A 10 21.42 -0.71 -23.63
C ASP A 10 21.48 -0.44 -25.16
N ASP A 11 22.20 -1.28 -25.92
CA ASP A 11 22.36 -1.21 -27.39
C ASP A 11 21.47 -2.18 -28.19
N THR A 12 20.62 -3.00 -27.55
CA THR A 12 19.72 -3.93 -28.27
C THR A 12 18.23 -3.71 -27.93
N GLY A 13 17.35 -4.05 -28.87
CA GLY A 13 15.91 -3.91 -28.69
C GLY A 13 15.38 -2.49 -28.89
N ILE A 14 14.52 -2.04 -27.96
CA ILE A 14 13.81 -0.74 -27.97
C ILE A 14 14.64 0.40 -27.37
N PHE A 15 15.73 0.07 -26.68
CA PHE A 15 16.64 1.03 -26.04
C PHE A 15 17.78 1.48 -26.96
N ALA A 16 17.91 0.82 -28.12
CA ALA A 16 18.89 1.18 -29.14
C ALA A 16 18.52 2.52 -29.82
N PRO A 17 19.48 3.42 -30.07
CA PRO A 17 19.25 4.72 -30.71
C PRO A 17 19.06 4.59 -32.22
N ARG A 18 18.02 3.88 -32.66
CA ARG A 18 17.74 3.62 -34.08
C ARG A 18 16.32 3.96 -34.46
N TRP A 19 16.16 4.41 -35.69
CA TRP A 19 14.85 4.53 -36.33
C TRP A 19 14.39 3.17 -36.85
N ASN A 20 13.13 2.85 -36.61
CA ASN A 20 12.48 1.66 -37.15
C ASN A 20 11.22 2.07 -37.89
N THR A 21 11.41 2.50 -39.14
CA THR A 21 10.33 3.00 -40.00
C THR A 21 9.22 1.98 -40.20
N ARG A 22 9.53 0.68 -40.20
CA ARG A 22 8.53 -0.39 -40.26
C ARG A 22 7.58 -0.34 -39.08
N HIS A 23 8.10 -0.29 -37.85
CA HIS A 23 7.25 -0.23 -36.65
C HIS A 23 6.49 1.09 -36.58
N LEU A 24 7.14 2.21 -36.94
CA LEU A 24 6.50 3.51 -36.99
C LEU A 24 5.27 3.48 -37.92
N LEU A 25 5.45 3.02 -39.17
CA LEU A 25 4.36 2.94 -40.15
C LEU A 25 3.26 1.96 -39.73
N ILE A 26 3.61 0.78 -39.19
CA ILE A 26 2.63 -0.22 -38.77
C ILE A 26 1.76 0.30 -37.63
N TRP A 27 2.35 0.85 -36.58
CA TRP A 27 1.60 1.29 -35.39
C TRP A 27 0.86 2.59 -35.63
N THR A 28 1.43 3.54 -36.38
CA THR A 28 0.71 4.74 -36.82
C THR A 28 -0.45 4.37 -37.75
N GLY A 29 -0.22 3.48 -38.71
CA GLY A 29 -1.28 2.95 -39.57
C GLY A 29 -2.39 2.26 -38.78
N ALA A 30 -2.04 1.43 -37.80
CA ALA A 30 -3.01 0.78 -36.91
C ALA A 30 -3.81 1.80 -36.07
N ALA A 31 -3.16 2.87 -35.58
CA ALA A 31 -3.86 3.94 -34.86
C ALA A 31 -4.89 4.64 -35.75
N PHE A 32 -4.49 5.05 -36.96
CA PHE A 32 -5.41 5.70 -37.90
C PHE A 32 -6.49 4.77 -38.43
N LEU A 33 -6.20 3.48 -38.60
CA LEU A 33 -7.22 2.48 -38.94
C LEU A 33 -8.23 2.31 -37.80
N LEU A 34 -7.79 2.29 -36.55
CA LEU A 34 -8.67 2.22 -35.38
C LEU A 34 -9.57 3.47 -35.29
N ALA A 35 -9.00 4.66 -35.39
CA ALA A 35 -9.76 5.91 -35.41
C ALA A 35 -10.71 5.98 -36.61
N GLY A 36 -10.22 5.61 -37.80
CA GLY A 36 -11.01 5.55 -39.03
C GLY A 36 -12.18 4.59 -38.93
N SER A 37 -12.01 3.44 -38.25
CA SER A 37 -13.11 2.50 -38.01
C SER A 37 -14.25 3.11 -37.20
N TRP A 38 -13.99 4.15 -36.41
CA TRP A 38 -15.03 4.86 -35.66
C TRP A 38 -15.62 6.04 -36.43
N LEU A 39 -14.83 6.68 -37.30
CA LEU A 39 -15.23 7.88 -38.03
C LEU A 39 -16.01 7.56 -39.32
N LEU A 40 -15.79 6.38 -39.92
CA LEU A 40 -16.52 5.94 -41.11
C LEU A 40 -17.98 5.60 -40.77
N PRO A 41 -18.98 6.13 -41.49
CA PRO A 41 -20.39 5.94 -41.17
C PRO A 41 -20.83 4.47 -41.10
N GLU A 42 -20.29 3.62 -41.96
CA GLU A 42 -20.67 2.21 -42.07
C GLU A 42 -20.23 1.44 -40.82
N THR A 43 -18.99 1.61 -40.40
CA THR A 43 -18.42 0.93 -39.22
C THR A 43 -18.80 1.62 -37.92
N ARG A 44 -19.12 2.92 -37.94
CA ARG A 44 -19.63 3.69 -36.80
C ARG A 44 -20.87 3.04 -36.19
N THR A 45 -21.81 2.61 -37.03
CA THR A 45 -23.05 1.96 -36.56
C THR A 45 -22.78 0.70 -35.74
N LEU A 46 -21.76 -0.08 -36.11
CA LEU A 46 -21.34 -1.28 -35.36
C LEU A 46 -20.76 -0.90 -34.00
N TRP A 47 -19.95 0.17 -33.95
CA TRP A 47 -19.39 0.68 -32.70
C TRP A 47 -20.47 1.22 -31.76
N ASP A 48 -21.45 1.97 -32.28
CA ASP A 48 -22.56 2.48 -31.48
C ASP A 48 -23.46 1.33 -30.98
N ALA A 49 -23.69 0.30 -31.80
CA ALA A 49 -24.40 -0.91 -31.38
C ALA A 49 -23.66 -1.67 -30.27
N LEU A 50 -22.33 -1.80 -30.39
CA LEU A 50 -21.48 -2.42 -29.38
C LEU A 50 -21.48 -1.60 -28.06
N ASP A 51 -21.32 -0.29 -28.18
CA ASP A 51 -21.38 0.65 -27.06
C ASP A 51 -22.69 0.50 -26.27
N LEU A 52 -23.82 0.46 -26.98
CA LEU A 52 -25.14 0.30 -26.37
C LEU A 52 -25.31 -1.09 -25.74
N ALA A 53 -24.87 -2.15 -26.40
CA ALA A 53 -24.97 -3.52 -25.88
C ALA A 53 -24.15 -3.70 -24.58
N ILE A 54 -22.89 -3.24 -24.58
CA ILE A 54 -22.02 -3.32 -23.40
C ILE A 54 -22.54 -2.44 -22.28
N PHE A 55 -22.94 -1.20 -22.58
CA PHE A 55 -23.48 -0.32 -21.55
C PHE A 55 -24.74 -0.89 -20.91
N ARG A 56 -25.73 -1.33 -21.71
CA ARG A 56 -26.98 -1.90 -21.18
C ARG A 56 -26.74 -3.16 -20.36
N THR A 57 -25.85 -4.04 -20.80
CA THR A 57 -25.53 -5.28 -20.07
C THR A 57 -24.86 -4.99 -18.72
N LEU A 58 -23.87 -4.08 -18.69
CA LEU A 58 -23.20 -3.69 -17.45
C LEU A 58 -24.11 -2.87 -16.53
N ASN A 59 -24.83 -1.88 -17.04
CA ASN A 59 -25.70 -1.03 -16.24
C ASN A 59 -26.91 -1.80 -15.68
N ALA A 60 -27.43 -2.81 -16.40
CA ALA A 60 -28.45 -3.70 -15.86
C ALA A 60 -27.99 -4.46 -14.61
N THR A 61 -26.68 -4.72 -14.47
CA THR A 61 -26.15 -5.37 -13.25
C THR A 61 -26.26 -4.49 -12.01
N VAL A 62 -26.36 -3.16 -12.15
CA VAL A 62 -26.58 -2.24 -11.02
C VAL A 62 -27.89 -2.57 -10.31
N ALA A 63 -28.94 -2.89 -11.06
CA ALA A 63 -30.24 -3.25 -10.50
C ALA A 63 -30.37 -4.75 -10.16
N ALA A 64 -29.33 -5.56 -10.36
CA ALA A 64 -29.41 -7.02 -10.16
C ALA A 64 -29.44 -7.43 -8.68
N SER A 65 -28.72 -6.71 -7.83
CA SER A 65 -28.78 -6.85 -6.37
C SER A 65 -28.10 -5.67 -5.67
N ASP A 66 -28.48 -5.41 -4.42
CA ASP A 66 -27.84 -4.38 -3.59
C ASP A 66 -26.33 -4.63 -3.42
N ALA A 67 -25.90 -5.89 -3.39
CA ALA A 67 -24.50 -6.26 -3.33
C ALA A 67 -23.71 -5.83 -4.58
N ILE A 68 -24.30 -5.97 -5.77
CA ILE A 68 -23.67 -5.58 -7.03
C ILE A 68 -23.72 -4.06 -7.19
N ALA A 69 -24.84 -3.42 -6.83
CA ALA A 69 -24.95 -1.96 -6.79
C ALA A 69 -23.87 -1.34 -5.90
N PHE A 70 -23.67 -1.91 -4.71
CA PHE A 70 -22.63 -1.51 -3.78
C PHE A 70 -21.22 -1.70 -4.35
N PHE A 71 -20.95 -2.84 -5.00
CA PHE A 71 -19.67 -3.07 -5.67
C PHE A 71 -19.37 -1.99 -6.72
N TRP A 72 -20.36 -1.62 -7.54
CA TRP A 72 -20.21 -0.54 -8.52
C TRP A 72 -20.13 0.84 -7.88
N ALA A 73 -20.85 1.09 -6.78
CA ALA A 73 -20.74 2.33 -6.01
C ALA A 73 -19.30 2.54 -5.49
N LEU A 74 -18.71 1.48 -4.94
CA LEU A 74 -17.36 1.51 -4.38
C LEU A 74 -16.28 1.65 -5.46
N THR A 75 -16.34 0.80 -6.49
CA THR A 75 -15.32 0.78 -7.56
C THR A 75 -15.50 1.91 -8.58
N GLY A 76 -16.69 2.50 -8.63
CA GLY A 76 -17.02 3.66 -9.47
C GLY A 76 -16.66 5.01 -8.84
N ASP A 77 -16.18 5.07 -7.60
CA ASP A 77 -15.71 6.33 -6.98
C ASP A 77 -14.39 6.80 -7.63
N ARG A 78 -14.13 8.11 -7.71
CA ARG A 78 -12.82 8.67 -8.11
C ARG A 78 -11.67 8.22 -7.20
N ARG A 79 -11.97 7.89 -5.95
CA ARG A 79 -10.98 7.37 -5.00
C ARG A 79 -10.44 5.99 -5.40
N PHE A 80 -11.24 5.19 -6.11
CA PHE A 80 -10.81 3.90 -6.62
C PHE A 80 -9.67 4.01 -7.65
N ASP A 81 -9.57 5.14 -8.36
CA ASP A 81 -8.48 5.40 -9.30
C ASP A 81 -7.13 5.47 -8.58
N TYR A 82 -7.11 6.00 -7.35
CA TYR A 82 -5.91 6.01 -6.54
C TYR A 82 -5.57 4.64 -5.96
N PHE A 83 -6.59 3.87 -5.57
CA PHE A 83 -6.41 2.50 -5.11
C PHE A 83 -5.80 1.60 -6.20
N SER A 84 -6.33 1.68 -7.42
CA SER A 84 -5.79 0.96 -8.57
C SER A 84 -4.35 1.41 -8.91
N ALA A 85 -4.06 2.70 -8.85
CA ALA A 85 -2.70 3.23 -9.00
C ALA A 85 -1.73 2.67 -7.94
N LEU A 86 -2.16 2.57 -6.68
CA LEU A 86 -1.35 1.97 -5.61
C LEU A 86 -1.06 0.49 -5.87
N ILE A 87 -2.06 -0.29 -6.31
CA ILE A 87 -1.86 -1.71 -6.65
C ILE A 87 -0.80 -1.84 -7.75
N VAL A 88 -0.91 -1.04 -8.81
CA VAL A 88 0.07 -1.04 -9.92
C VAL A 88 1.46 -0.66 -9.41
N LEU A 89 1.58 0.37 -8.56
CA LEU A 89 2.85 0.76 -7.96
C LEU A 89 3.44 -0.34 -7.07
N ILE A 90 2.63 -1.03 -6.27
CA ILE A 90 3.10 -2.15 -5.43
C ILE A 90 3.64 -3.28 -6.31
N ILE A 91 2.90 -3.68 -7.36
CA ILE A 91 3.35 -4.71 -8.30
C ILE A 91 4.68 -4.28 -8.94
N TYR A 92 4.80 -3.02 -9.33
CA TYR A 92 6.03 -2.47 -9.90
C TYR A 92 7.21 -2.54 -8.92
N LEU A 93 7.02 -2.07 -7.69
CA LEU A 93 8.02 -2.11 -6.62
C LEU A 93 8.44 -3.55 -6.30
N VAL A 94 7.51 -4.52 -6.31
CA VAL A 94 7.81 -5.96 -6.15
C VAL A 94 8.74 -6.44 -7.27
N VAL A 95 8.50 -6.02 -8.51
CA VAL A 95 9.28 -6.47 -9.66
C VAL A 95 10.71 -5.93 -9.60
N ILE A 96 10.90 -4.64 -9.28
CA ILE A 96 12.23 -4.02 -9.20
C ILE A 96 12.98 -4.35 -7.91
N SER A 97 12.27 -4.76 -6.86
CA SER A 97 12.88 -5.19 -5.59
C SER A 97 13.42 -6.62 -5.61
N ARG A 98 13.01 -7.43 -6.60
CA ARG A 98 13.47 -8.82 -6.76
C ARG A 98 14.79 -8.88 -7.52
N GLY A 99 15.85 -9.39 -6.89
CA GLY A 99 17.14 -9.65 -7.53
C GLY A 99 18.20 -8.60 -7.20
N ASP A 100 19.24 -8.54 -8.03
CA ASP A 100 20.43 -7.74 -7.75
C ASP A 100 20.20 -6.23 -7.94
N MET A 101 21.10 -5.43 -7.36
CA MET A 101 21.04 -3.96 -7.46
C MET A 101 21.08 -3.45 -8.90
N ALA A 102 21.69 -4.20 -9.82
CA ALA A 102 21.72 -3.83 -11.23
C ALA A 102 20.31 -3.81 -11.84
N ARG A 103 19.46 -4.77 -11.43
CA ARG A 103 18.05 -4.80 -11.82
C ARG A 103 17.26 -3.67 -11.18
N PHE A 104 17.53 -3.36 -9.91
CA PHE A 104 16.91 -2.20 -9.25
C PHE A 104 17.27 -0.90 -9.98
N ARG A 105 18.54 -0.70 -10.33
CA ARG A 105 19.02 0.48 -11.08
C ARG A 105 18.28 0.63 -12.42
N HIS A 106 18.25 -0.44 -13.21
CA HIS A 106 17.57 -0.42 -14.50
C HIS A 106 16.06 -0.19 -14.33
N GLY A 107 15.43 -0.88 -13.37
CA GLY A 107 14.03 -0.68 -13.03
C GLY A 107 13.75 0.76 -12.57
N PHE A 108 14.57 1.34 -11.71
CA PHE A 108 14.37 2.70 -11.23
C PHE A 108 14.40 3.73 -12.38
N ALA A 109 15.37 3.61 -13.30
CA ALA A 109 15.43 4.43 -14.50
C ALA A 109 14.21 4.20 -15.42
N PHE A 110 13.82 2.95 -15.66
CA PHE A 110 12.65 2.59 -16.45
C PHE A 110 11.36 3.21 -15.89
N GLY A 111 11.18 3.20 -14.58
CA GLY A 111 10.03 3.81 -13.92
C GLY A 111 9.98 5.32 -14.09
N GLY A 112 11.14 5.99 -14.05
CA GLY A 112 11.25 7.42 -14.37
C GLY A 112 10.84 7.72 -15.80
N VAL A 113 11.29 6.92 -16.78
CA VAL A 113 10.90 7.07 -18.20
C VAL A 113 9.40 6.89 -18.36
N VAL A 114 8.81 5.83 -17.80
CA VAL A 114 7.36 5.58 -17.88
C VAL A 114 6.57 6.71 -17.24
N SER A 115 7.03 7.27 -16.11
CA SER A 115 6.34 8.37 -15.43
C SER A 115 6.35 9.66 -16.26
N ILE A 116 7.49 10.03 -16.84
CA ILE A 116 7.61 11.20 -17.74
C ILE A 116 6.73 10.99 -18.98
N LEU A 117 6.80 9.80 -19.57
CA LEU A 117 6.01 9.44 -20.75
C LEU A 117 4.51 9.59 -20.48
N LEU A 118 4.01 9.03 -19.37
CA LEU A 118 2.59 9.15 -18.99
C LEU A 118 2.19 10.61 -18.75
N LEU A 119 3.00 11.39 -18.04
CA LEU A 119 2.71 12.79 -17.76
C LEU A 119 2.60 13.61 -19.04
N VAL A 120 3.54 13.44 -19.98
CA VAL A 120 3.55 14.15 -21.26
C VAL A 120 2.37 13.71 -22.13
N ILE A 121 2.11 12.40 -22.25
CA ILE A 121 1.01 11.91 -23.10
C ILE A 121 -0.34 12.36 -22.56
N VAL A 122 -0.57 12.27 -21.25
CA VAL A 122 -1.84 12.72 -20.65
C VAL A 122 -2.03 14.22 -20.82
N ALA A 123 -0.96 15.03 -20.68
CA ALA A 123 -1.03 16.46 -20.96
C ALA A 123 -1.38 16.74 -22.43
N LEU A 124 -0.68 16.09 -23.38
CA LEU A 124 -0.95 16.24 -24.81
C LEU A 124 -2.35 15.77 -25.21
N GLN A 125 -2.83 14.68 -24.62
CA GLN A 125 -4.17 14.15 -24.87
C GLN A 125 -5.25 15.18 -24.55
N ARG A 126 -5.13 15.87 -23.40
CA ARG A 126 -6.08 16.90 -22.98
C ARG A 126 -6.11 18.09 -23.92
N GLU A 127 -4.95 18.48 -24.45
CA GLU A 127 -4.85 19.63 -25.36
C GLU A 127 -5.24 19.29 -26.81
N LEU A 128 -4.99 18.05 -27.26
CA LEU A 128 -5.05 17.70 -28.70
C LEU A 128 -6.21 16.78 -29.09
N ILE A 129 -6.76 16.00 -28.16
CA ILE A 129 -7.67 14.87 -28.47
C ILE A 129 -9.02 14.98 -27.76
N GLU A 130 -9.17 15.88 -26.79
CA GLU A 130 -10.43 16.05 -26.06
C GLU A 130 -11.57 16.38 -27.03
N TYR A 131 -12.57 15.51 -27.08
CA TYR A 131 -13.74 15.64 -27.95
C TYR A 131 -14.99 15.69 -27.07
N PRO A 132 -15.80 16.77 -27.13
CA PRO A 132 -16.98 16.91 -26.31
C PRO A 132 -18.01 15.83 -26.69
N ARG A 133 -18.08 14.78 -25.86
CA ARG A 133 -19.01 13.67 -25.99
C ARG A 133 -19.72 13.44 -24.67
N LEU A 134 -21.04 13.42 -24.74
CA LEU A 134 -21.91 13.07 -23.62
C LEU A 134 -21.80 11.56 -23.34
N SER A 135 -21.70 11.21 -22.06
CA SER A 135 -21.67 9.82 -21.61
C SER A 135 -23.05 9.15 -21.68
N PRO A 136 -23.13 7.80 -21.56
CA PRO A 136 -24.38 7.05 -21.70
C PRO A 136 -25.55 7.57 -20.84
N THR A 137 -25.31 7.84 -19.55
CA THR A 137 -26.34 8.27 -18.59
C THR A 137 -26.92 9.66 -18.91
N LEU A 138 -26.24 10.47 -19.73
CA LEU A 138 -26.72 11.79 -20.15
C LEU A 138 -27.47 11.75 -21.49
N VAL A 139 -27.35 10.65 -22.24
CA VAL A 139 -27.92 10.50 -23.59
C VAL A 139 -29.11 9.55 -23.60
N LEU A 140 -29.12 8.55 -22.72
CA LEU A 140 -30.13 7.49 -22.68
C LEU A 140 -31.12 7.74 -21.54
N ASP A 141 -32.42 7.61 -21.83
CA ASP A 141 -33.48 7.84 -20.84
C ASP A 141 -33.67 6.67 -19.85
N ALA A 142 -33.32 5.44 -20.25
CA ALA A 142 -33.54 4.21 -19.48
C ALA A 142 -32.22 3.68 -18.89
N THR A 143 -31.72 4.34 -17.86
CA THR A 143 -30.50 3.95 -17.14
C THR A 143 -30.76 3.74 -15.66
N HIS A 144 -30.11 2.74 -15.07
CA HIS A 144 -30.09 2.53 -13.63
C HIS A 144 -28.99 3.39 -13.00
N SER A 145 -29.38 4.43 -12.27
CA SER A 145 -28.47 5.24 -11.47
C SER A 145 -28.04 4.44 -10.23
N ILE A 146 -26.75 4.45 -9.89
CA ILE A 146 -26.26 3.72 -8.71
C ILE A 146 -26.80 4.39 -7.44
N ARG A 147 -27.00 5.72 -7.47
CA ARG A 147 -27.56 6.49 -6.35
C ARG A 147 -29.00 6.10 -6.00
N ASP A 148 -29.75 5.52 -6.93
CA ASP A 148 -31.13 5.09 -6.68
C ASP A 148 -31.15 3.88 -5.72
N PHE A 149 -30.09 3.07 -5.74
CA PHE A 149 -29.93 1.90 -4.88
C PHE A 149 -29.02 2.18 -3.67
N ILE A 150 -27.99 3.02 -3.86
CA ILE A 150 -26.98 3.37 -2.84
C ILE A 150 -26.88 4.90 -2.72
N PRO A 151 -27.69 5.54 -1.86
CA PRO A 151 -27.83 7.01 -1.81
C PRO A 151 -26.53 7.78 -1.50
N TRP A 152 -25.61 7.19 -0.73
CA TRP A 152 -24.32 7.81 -0.40
C TRP A 152 -23.27 7.68 -1.51
N SER A 153 -23.58 6.96 -2.60
CA SER A 153 -22.64 6.69 -3.69
C SER A 153 -22.11 7.98 -4.33
N ARG A 154 -20.78 8.10 -4.33
CA ARG A 154 -20.05 9.15 -5.06
C ARG A 154 -19.50 8.63 -6.39
N ALA A 155 -20.02 7.51 -6.88
CA ALA A 155 -19.64 6.99 -8.17
C ALA A 155 -19.81 8.09 -9.24
N LYS A 156 -18.84 8.16 -10.15
CA LYS A 156 -18.96 9.07 -11.30
C LYS A 156 -20.04 8.48 -12.20
N GLU A 157 -21.18 9.14 -12.23
CA GLU A 157 -22.28 8.89 -13.14
C GLU A 157 -22.40 10.13 -14.04
N GLY A 158 -22.40 9.96 -15.36
CA GLY A 158 -22.42 11.10 -16.28
C GLY A 158 -21.06 11.79 -16.49
N SER A 159 -20.77 12.18 -17.73
CA SER A 159 -19.64 13.06 -18.08
C SER A 159 -19.98 13.84 -19.35
N ASN A 160 -19.76 15.16 -19.36
CA ASN A 160 -19.91 15.99 -20.55
C ASN A 160 -18.73 15.87 -21.52
N THR A 161 -17.58 15.44 -21.00
CA THR A 161 -16.37 15.12 -21.76
C THR A 161 -15.98 13.67 -21.44
N SER A 162 -16.66 12.72 -22.08
CA SER A 162 -16.40 11.30 -21.86
C SER A 162 -15.24 10.77 -22.74
N PHE A 163 -14.91 11.47 -23.82
CA PHE A 163 -13.89 11.05 -24.79
C PHE A 163 -12.66 11.98 -24.76
N PRO A 164 -11.42 11.45 -24.70
CA PRO A 164 -11.05 10.04 -24.54
C PRO A 164 -11.11 9.57 -23.07
N GLY A 165 -11.09 8.26 -22.85
CA GLY A 165 -11.02 7.69 -21.50
C GLY A 165 -9.63 7.84 -20.87
N ASP A 166 -9.41 8.89 -20.07
CA ASP A 166 -8.14 9.18 -19.37
C ASP A 166 -7.57 7.96 -18.62
N HIS A 167 -8.36 7.28 -17.78
CA HIS A 167 -7.89 6.13 -17.00
C HIS A 167 -7.55 4.92 -17.86
N ALA A 168 -8.37 4.63 -18.87
CA ALA A 168 -8.11 3.52 -19.79
C ALA A 168 -6.80 3.76 -20.54
N THR A 169 -6.54 4.99 -20.97
CA THR A 169 -5.31 5.37 -21.67
C THR A 169 -4.07 5.13 -20.82
N VAL A 170 -4.07 5.62 -19.57
CA VAL A 170 -2.95 5.41 -18.64
C VAL A 170 -2.68 3.93 -18.41
N MET A 171 -3.72 3.13 -18.18
CA MET A 171 -3.58 1.70 -17.91
C MET A 171 -3.14 0.89 -19.13
N MET A 172 -3.60 1.25 -20.34
CA MET A 172 -3.16 0.63 -21.59
C MET A 172 -1.70 0.98 -21.93
N ILE A 173 -1.26 2.22 -21.71
CA ILE A 173 0.15 2.61 -21.87
C ILE A 173 1.02 1.90 -20.83
N LEU A 174 0.56 1.75 -19.60
CA LEU A 174 1.24 0.94 -18.59
C LEU A 174 1.37 -0.53 -19.03
N ALA A 175 0.31 -1.12 -19.56
CA ALA A 175 0.34 -2.49 -20.07
C ALA A 175 1.33 -2.67 -21.23
N LEU A 176 1.35 -1.72 -22.17
CA LEU A 176 2.30 -1.67 -23.28
C LEU A 176 3.73 -1.57 -22.75
N THR A 177 4.03 -0.56 -21.94
CA THR A 177 5.38 -0.30 -21.42
C THR A 177 5.89 -1.46 -20.57
N TRP A 178 5.06 -2.06 -19.72
CA TRP A 178 5.44 -3.23 -18.94
C TRP A 178 5.68 -4.46 -19.81
N GLY A 179 4.85 -4.67 -20.84
CA GLY A 179 5.04 -5.75 -21.80
C GLY A 179 6.38 -5.65 -22.55
N LEU A 180 6.77 -4.41 -22.87
CA LEU A 180 8.02 -4.10 -23.58
C LEU A 180 9.26 -4.13 -22.66
N GLY A 181 9.19 -3.54 -21.47
CA GLY A 181 10.34 -3.35 -20.58
C GLY A 181 10.52 -4.40 -19.47
N LEU A 182 9.43 -4.96 -18.94
CA LEU A 182 9.46 -5.92 -17.83
C LEU A 182 9.09 -7.36 -18.25
N GLY A 183 8.58 -7.51 -19.47
CA GLY A 183 8.29 -8.78 -20.12
C GLY A 183 6.80 -9.05 -20.32
N ARG A 184 6.50 -9.92 -21.28
CA ARG A 184 5.14 -10.22 -21.76
C ARG A 184 4.14 -10.59 -20.66
N ARG A 185 4.56 -11.39 -19.66
CA ARG A 185 3.67 -11.83 -18.56
C ARG A 185 3.17 -10.67 -17.71
N LEU A 186 4.02 -9.67 -17.46
CA LEU A 186 3.65 -8.49 -16.70
C LEU A 186 2.82 -7.52 -17.54
N GLY A 187 3.13 -7.40 -18.84
CA GLY A 187 2.27 -6.68 -19.78
C GLY A 187 0.86 -7.27 -19.88
N THR A 188 0.73 -8.59 -19.97
CA THR A 188 -0.58 -9.27 -19.97
C THR A 188 -1.33 -9.08 -18.65
N LEU A 189 -0.63 -9.14 -17.51
CA LEU A 189 -1.24 -8.87 -16.21
C LEU A 189 -1.77 -7.42 -16.13
N ALA A 190 -0.96 -6.46 -16.56
CA ALA A 190 -1.36 -5.05 -16.60
C ALA A 190 -2.54 -4.81 -17.57
N ALA A 191 -2.60 -5.51 -18.71
CA ALA A 191 -3.74 -5.45 -19.62
C ALA A 191 -5.03 -6.01 -19.00
N VAL A 192 -4.94 -7.12 -18.26
CA VAL A 192 -6.09 -7.68 -17.51
C VAL A 192 -6.55 -6.71 -16.43
N LEU A 193 -5.62 -6.11 -15.67
CA LEU A 193 -5.96 -5.10 -14.67
C LEU A 193 -6.60 -3.85 -15.30
N ALA A 194 -6.07 -3.39 -16.44
CA ALA A 194 -6.63 -2.28 -17.20
C ALA A 194 -8.09 -2.55 -17.59
N PHE A 195 -8.38 -3.76 -18.07
CA PHE A 195 -9.74 -4.18 -18.41
C PHE A 195 -10.65 -4.17 -17.17
N ILE A 196 -10.23 -4.84 -16.09
CA ILE A 196 -11.02 -4.93 -14.84
C ILE A 196 -11.30 -3.54 -14.25
N PHE A 197 -10.29 -2.66 -14.20
CA PHE A 197 -10.44 -1.32 -13.62
C PHE A 197 -11.21 -0.34 -14.52
N ALA A 198 -11.40 -0.65 -15.81
CA ALA A 198 -12.24 0.14 -16.70
C ALA A 198 -13.75 -0.15 -16.55
N LEU A 199 -14.12 -1.38 -16.15
CA LEU A 199 -15.52 -1.80 -16.05
C LEU A 199 -16.40 -0.92 -15.16
N PRO A 200 -15.97 -0.47 -13.96
CA PRO A 200 -16.82 0.34 -13.08
C PRO A 200 -17.31 1.63 -13.72
N ARG A 201 -16.45 2.28 -14.52
CA ARG A 201 -16.78 3.53 -15.23
C ARG A 201 -17.77 3.32 -16.37
N MET A 202 -17.77 2.14 -16.97
CA MET A 202 -18.73 1.75 -18.01
C MET A 202 -20.06 1.36 -17.39
N ALA A 203 -20.05 0.58 -16.30
CA ALA A 203 -21.26 0.17 -15.59
C ALA A 203 -22.04 1.36 -14.98
N ALA A 204 -21.31 2.33 -14.42
CA ALA A 204 -21.88 3.59 -13.91
C ALA A 204 -22.33 4.57 -15.01
N GLY A 205 -21.98 4.31 -16.28
CA GLY A 205 -22.32 5.16 -17.42
C GLY A 205 -21.56 6.49 -17.49
N ALA A 206 -20.37 6.56 -16.90
CA ALA A 206 -19.47 7.72 -17.06
C ALA A 206 -18.74 7.74 -18.40
N HIS A 207 -18.54 6.57 -19.02
CA HIS A 207 -17.82 6.42 -20.28
C HIS A 207 -18.48 5.36 -21.17
N TRP A 208 -18.46 5.61 -22.48
CA TRP A 208 -18.74 4.59 -23.49
C TRP A 208 -17.57 3.61 -23.60
N THR A 209 -17.81 2.42 -24.17
CA THR A 209 -16.74 1.44 -24.41
C THR A 209 -15.72 1.99 -25.41
N THR A 210 -16.21 2.68 -26.44
CA THR A 210 -15.37 3.33 -27.45
C THR A 210 -14.52 4.47 -26.89
N ASP A 211 -14.93 5.13 -25.80
CA ASP A 211 -14.10 6.15 -25.14
C ASP A 211 -12.77 5.54 -24.64
N ALA A 212 -12.84 4.29 -24.14
CA ALA A 212 -11.68 3.53 -23.71
C ALA A 212 -10.93 2.85 -24.88
N LEU A 213 -11.65 2.09 -25.71
CA LEU A 213 -11.03 1.28 -26.77
C LEU A 213 -10.49 2.12 -27.92
N ILE A 214 -11.21 3.16 -28.33
CA ILE A 214 -10.86 3.98 -29.49
C ILE A 214 -10.08 5.19 -29.03
N GLY A 215 -10.57 5.92 -28.03
CA GLY A 215 -9.83 7.06 -27.46
C GLY A 215 -8.50 6.62 -26.86
N GLY A 216 -8.54 5.77 -25.83
CA GLY A 216 -7.32 5.26 -25.18
C GLY A 216 -6.47 4.35 -26.06
N GLY A 217 -7.11 3.50 -26.89
CA GLY A 217 -6.39 2.65 -27.83
C GLY A 217 -5.65 3.42 -28.91
N PHE A 218 -6.24 4.48 -29.48
CA PHE A 218 -5.57 5.36 -30.45
C PHE A 218 -4.29 5.96 -29.85
N VAL A 219 -4.40 6.56 -28.67
CA VAL A 219 -3.26 7.16 -27.97
C VAL A 219 -2.20 6.10 -27.63
N THR A 220 -2.62 4.90 -27.21
CA THR A 220 -1.70 3.79 -26.89
C THR A 220 -0.96 3.30 -28.14
N LEU A 221 -1.62 3.22 -29.29
CA LEU A 221 -1.01 2.80 -30.56
C LEU A 221 -0.03 3.85 -31.09
N LEU A 222 -0.38 5.15 -31.00
CA LEU A 222 0.57 6.22 -31.30
C LEU A 222 1.78 6.19 -30.36
N THR A 223 1.54 5.93 -29.09
CA THR A 223 2.61 5.74 -28.10
C THR A 223 3.49 4.55 -28.49
N ALA A 224 2.91 3.42 -28.91
CA ALA A 224 3.67 2.28 -29.40
C ALA A 224 4.50 2.63 -30.65
N ALA A 225 3.95 3.44 -31.57
CA ALA A 225 4.66 3.92 -32.75
C ALA A 225 5.88 4.76 -32.36
N LEU A 226 5.74 5.65 -31.38
CA LEU A 226 6.85 6.45 -30.85
C LEU A 226 7.89 5.59 -30.14
N LEU A 227 7.47 4.70 -29.24
CA LEU A 227 8.38 3.88 -28.44
C LEU A 227 9.15 2.84 -29.26
N LEU A 228 8.53 2.27 -30.30
CA LEU A 228 9.12 1.19 -31.11
C LEU A 228 9.70 1.69 -32.43
N GLY A 229 9.22 2.81 -32.94
CA GLY A 229 9.59 3.37 -34.24
C GLY A 229 10.69 4.43 -34.18
N THR A 230 10.92 5.06 -33.02
CA THR A 230 11.82 6.21 -32.86
C THR A 230 12.85 5.96 -31.74
N PRO A 231 14.01 6.65 -31.76
CA PRO A 231 14.99 6.59 -30.67
C PRO A 231 14.55 7.32 -29.38
N LEU A 232 13.27 7.70 -29.25
CA LEU A 232 12.76 8.47 -28.11
C LEU A 232 13.06 7.80 -26.76
N VAL A 233 12.87 6.49 -26.65
CA VAL A 233 13.10 5.73 -25.42
C VAL A 233 14.57 5.84 -24.99
N HIS A 234 15.50 5.73 -25.93
CA HIS A 234 16.93 5.89 -25.66
C HIS A 234 17.25 7.26 -25.06
N TYR A 235 16.74 8.34 -25.68
CA TYR A 235 16.99 9.69 -25.20
C TYR A 235 16.34 9.96 -23.83
N LEU A 236 15.10 9.50 -23.63
CA LEU A 236 14.43 9.60 -22.33
C LEU A 236 15.19 8.83 -21.25
N GLN A 237 15.61 7.60 -21.55
CA GLN A 237 16.35 6.76 -20.62
C GLN A 237 17.72 7.38 -20.29
N ARG A 238 18.43 7.91 -21.28
CA ARG A 238 19.69 8.64 -21.07
C ARG A 238 19.48 9.86 -20.17
N GLY A 239 18.44 10.66 -20.42
CA GLY A 239 18.10 11.82 -19.61
C GLY A 239 17.76 11.45 -18.17
N VAL A 240 16.92 10.43 -17.97
CA VAL A 240 16.56 9.93 -16.63
C VAL A 240 17.79 9.36 -15.90
N ARG A 241 18.66 8.63 -16.61
CA ARG A 241 19.89 8.05 -16.05
C ARG A 241 20.87 9.09 -15.51
N LEU A 242 20.89 10.32 -16.06
CA LEU A 242 21.69 11.43 -15.51
C LEU A 242 21.34 11.74 -14.05
N VAL A 243 20.10 11.46 -13.63
CA VAL A 243 19.63 11.67 -12.26
C VAL A 243 19.59 10.36 -11.48
N SER A 244 19.08 9.29 -12.11
CA SER A 244 18.85 8.02 -11.42
C SER A 244 20.14 7.28 -11.09
N ASP A 245 21.14 7.30 -11.97
CA ASP A 245 22.40 6.58 -11.74
C ASP A 245 23.22 7.18 -10.59
N PRO A 246 23.45 8.51 -10.55
CA PRO A 246 24.08 9.14 -9.39
C PRO A 246 23.30 8.94 -8.09
N ALA A 247 21.96 8.94 -8.13
CA ALA A 247 21.15 8.68 -6.94
C ALA A 247 21.37 7.26 -6.39
N VAL A 248 21.44 6.24 -7.28
CA VAL A 248 21.75 4.86 -6.87
C VAL A 248 23.20 4.75 -6.41
N ASP A 249 24.15 5.46 -7.02
CA ASP A 249 25.56 5.47 -6.59
C ASP A 249 25.73 6.10 -5.20
N ILE A 250 25.07 7.23 -4.95
CA ILE A 250 25.02 7.87 -3.62
C ILE A 250 24.43 6.91 -2.60
N TRP A 251 23.35 6.21 -2.95
CA TRP A 251 22.75 5.20 -2.08
C TRP A 251 23.72 4.06 -1.78
N LEU A 252 24.38 3.51 -2.79
CA LEU A 252 25.36 2.43 -2.62
C LEU A 252 26.57 2.86 -1.81
N LEU A 253 27.02 4.10 -1.98
CA LEU A 253 28.08 4.68 -1.19
C LEU A 253 27.65 4.89 0.28
N ALA A 254 26.40 5.28 0.50
CA ALA A 254 25.81 5.35 1.85
C ALA A 254 25.72 3.96 2.49
N VAL A 255 25.28 2.94 1.74
CA VAL A 255 25.27 1.54 2.19
C VAL A 255 26.70 1.08 2.55
N ALA A 256 27.69 1.37 1.71
CA ALA A 256 29.08 0.96 1.96
C ALA A 256 29.70 1.68 3.16
N ARG A 257 29.36 2.95 3.40
CA ARG A 257 29.90 3.75 4.51
C ARG A 257 29.18 3.54 5.84
N LEU A 258 27.85 3.37 5.78
CA LEU A 258 26.95 3.41 6.94
C LEU A 258 26.28 2.07 7.24
N GLY A 259 26.34 1.10 6.32
CA GLY A 259 25.79 -0.23 6.51
C GLY A 259 26.50 -0.98 7.65
N ARG A 260 25.76 -1.89 8.30
CA ARG A 260 26.32 -2.80 9.28
C ARG A 260 26.67 -4.11 8.59
N GLU A 261 27.92 -4.56 8.73
CA GLU A 261 28.41 -5.79 8.10
C GLU A 261 27.48 -6.98 8.39
N GLY A 262 27.12 -7.73 7.35
CA GLY A 262 26.48 -9.04 7.47
C GLY A 262 24.95 -9.09 7.60
N ARG A 263 24.18 -8.00 7.39
CA ARG A 263 22.68 -8.07 7.50
C ARG A 263 21.85 -7.36 6.41
N ASP A 264 22.45 -6.85 5.33
CA ASP A 264 21.75 -5.89 4.46
C ASP A 264 21.43 -6.43 3.08
N ASN A 265 20.13 -6.54 2.79
CA ASN A 265 19.66 -6.34 1.42
C ASN A 265 19.76 -4.84 1.12
N PRO A 266 20.66 -4.40 0.23
CA PRO A 266 20.86 -2.99 -0.07
C PRO A 266 19.69 -2.38 -0.82
N ASN A 267 18.70 -3.16 -1.26
CA ASN A 267 17.61 -2.69 -2.10
C ASN A 267 16.64 -1.79 -1.30
N PRO A 268 16.62 -0.47 -1.56
CA PRO A 268 15.79 0.46 -0.81
C PRO A 268 14.30 0.24 -1.08
N ALA A 269 13.91 -0.23 -2.27
CA ALA A 269 12.51 -0.51 -2.58
C ALA A 269 11.92 -1.61 -1.70
N LYS A 270 12.71 -2.64 -1.36
CA LYS A 270 12.24 -3.72 -0.47
C LYS A 270 11.93 -3.17 0.92
N GLN A 271 12.82 -2.34 1.48
CA GLN A 271 12.61 -1.73 2.79
C GLN A 271 11.49 -0.68 2.76
N PHE A 272 11.37 0.08 1.68
CA PHE A 272 10.27 1.01 1.46
C PHE A 272 8.91 0.31 1.42
N MET A 273 8.79 -0.80 0.69
CA MET A 273 7.56 -1.60 0.67
C MET A 273 7.21 -2.17 2.04
N ARG A 274 8.21 -2.69 2.76
CA ARG A 274 8.03 -3.14 4.16
C ARG A 274 7.54 -1.98 5.03
N GLY A 275 8.04 -0.77 4.79
CA GLY A 275 7.59 0.47 5.39
C GLY A 275 6.13 0.77 5.09
N ILE A 276 5.71 0.67 3.82
CA ILE A 276 4.31 0.85 3.41
C ILE A 276 3.39 -0.11 4.18
N CYS A 277 3.76 -1.39 4.30
CA CYS A 277 2.97 -2.37 5.05
C CYS A 277 2.82 -2.00 6.53
N ILE A 278 3.91 -1.53 7.15
CA ILE A 278 3.92 -1.09 8.54
C ILE A 278 3.06 0.17 8.72
N GLY A 279 3.19 1.16 7.83
CA GLY A 279 2.42 2.41 7.88
C GLY A 279 0.94 2.22 7.58
N ALA A 280 0.58 1.32 6.65
CA ALA A 280 -0.81 0.97 6.35
C ALA A 280 -1.55 0.44 7.59
N ILE A 281 -0.87 -0.38 8.39
CA ILE A 281 -1.42 -0.98 9.61
C ILE A 281 -1.49 0.01 10.76
N GLN A 282 -0.58 0.97 10.82
CA GLN A 282 -0.58 2.01 11.85
C GLN A 282 -1.88 2.82 11.87
N LEU A 283 -2.56 2.92 10.74
CA LEU A 283 -3.75 3.75 10.57
C LEU A 283 -5.04 3.10 11.08
N VAL A 284 -4.97 1.85 11.56
CA VAL A 284 -6.15 1.08 11.94
C VAL A 284 -6.18 0.91 13.45
N PRO A 285 -7.21 1.42 14.13
CA PRO A 285 -7.38 1.22 15.56
C PRO A 285 -7.37 -0.27 15.91
N GLY A 286 -6.58 -0.66 16.91
CA GLY A 286 -6.44 -2.06 17.35
C GLY A 286 -5.42 -2.91 16.57
N ALA A 287 -4.90 -2.44 15.44
CA ALA A 287 -3.84 -3.16 14.71
C ALA A 287 -2.43 -2.75 15.19
N SER A 288 -1.52 -3.71 15.40
CA SER A 288 -0.18 -3.45 15.97
C SER A 288 0.91 -3.33 14.90
N THR A 289 1.49 -2.14 14.79
CA THR A 289 2.63 -1.80 13.91
C THR A 289 3.86 -2.68 14.17
N CYS A 290 4.19 -2.93 15.44
CA CYS A 290 5.29 -3.84 15.82
C CYS A 290 4.96 -5.31 15.55
N GLY A 291 3.69 -5.70 15.61
CA GLY A 291 3.23 -7.01 15.13
C GLY A 291 3.55 -7.22 13.65
N MET A 292 3.29 -6.22 12.80
CA MET A 292 3.68 -6.29 11.39
C MET A 292 5.21 -6.29 11.19
N ALA A 293 5.95 -5.48 11.95
CA ALA A 293 7.41 -5.53 11.90
C ALA A 293 7.96 -6.93 12.24
N LEU A 294 7.31 -7.64 13.18
CA LEU A 294 7.68 -9.01 13.56
C LEU A 294 7.39 -10.01 12.43
N VAL A 295 6.20 -9.90 11.82
CA VAL A 295 5.80 -10.67 10.65
C VAL A 295 6.82 -10.54 9.51
N LEU A 296 7.22 -9.31 9.22
CA LEU A 296 8.17 -9.00 8.15
C LEU A 296 9.62 -9.41 8.50
N GLY A 297 9.86 -9.90 9.73
CA GLY A 297 11.18 -10.30 10.23
C GLY A 297 12.09 -9.13 10.57
N LEU A 298 11.54 -7.92 10.69
CA LEU A 298 12.27 -6.67 10.87
C LEU A 298 12.32 -6.21 12.32
N TYR A 299 11.45 -6.74 13.17
CA TYR A 299 11.25 -6.28 14.53
C TYR A 299 12.56 -6.23 15.33
N ARG A 300 13.35 -7.31 15.32
CA ARG A 300 14.64 -7.34 16.03
C ARG A 300 15.58 -6.23 15.55
N ARG A 301 15.71 -6.04 14.23
CA ARG A 301 16.57 -5.02 13.64
C ARG A 301 16.08 -3.61 13.95
N LEU A 302 14.76 -3.38 13.92
CA LEU A 302 14.16 -2.10 14.26
C LEU A 302 14.37 -1.74 15.74
N ILE A 303 14.13 -2.69 16.65
CA ILE A 303 14.37 -2.49 18.08
C ILE A 303 15.85 -2.30 18.37
N GLU A 304 16.74 -3.07 17.74
CA GLU A 304 18.19 -2.86 17.84
C GLU A 304 18.56 -1.45 17.33
N ALA A 305 18.07 -1.00 16.18
CA ALA A 305 18.35 0.34 15.65
C ALA A 305 17.90 1.46 16.61
N VAL A 306 16.71 1.32 17.20
CA VAL A 306 16.18 2.28 18.19
C VAL A 306 16.97 2.22 19.50
N ALA A 307 17.33 1.04 19.99
CA ALA A 307 18.11 0.86 21.21
C ALA A 307 19.52 1.49 21.12
N HIS A 308 20.06 1.62 19.90
CA HIS A 308 21.33 2.28 19.63
C HIS A 308 21.24 3.82 19.61
N LEU A 309 20.03 4.41 19.70
CA LEU A 309 19.83 5.85 19.91
C LEU A 309 20.05 6.22 21.38
N ASP A 310 21.25 5.95 21.87
CA ASP A 310 21.63 6.11 23.27
C ASP A 310 22.55 7.33 23.50
N THR A 311 23.06 7.46 24.73
CA THR A 311 24.01 8.53 25.10
C THR A 311 25.25 8.54 24.21
N GLU A 312 25.69 7.38 23.71
CA GLU A 312 26.83 7.30 22.80
C GLU A 312 26.49 7.86 21.41
N PHE A 313 25.29 7.60 20.89
CA PHE A 313 24.82 8.25 19.67
C PHE A 313 24.85 9.79 19.78
N VAL A 314 24.35 10.35 20.89
CA VAL A 314 24.39 11.80 21.15
C VAL A 314 25.83 12.31 21.27
N ARG A 315 26.71 11.54 21.93
CA ARG A 315 28.14 11.88 22.06
C ARG A 315 28.85 11.90 20.70
N LEU A 316 28.58 10.93 19.84
CA LEU A 316 29.14 10.88 18.47
C LEU A 316 28.70 12.09 17.64
N LEU A 317 27.43 12.49 17.75
CA LEU A 317 26.93 13.72 17.12
C LEU A 317 27.64 14.96 17.68
N ALA A 318 27.79 15.06 19.00
CA ALA A 318 28.45 16.19 19.65
C ALA A 318 29.95 16.32 19.26
N ARG A 319 30.61 15.21 18.93
CA ARG A 319 32.00 15.17 18.46
C ARG A 319 32.17 15.45 16.95
N GLY A 320 31.07 15.63 16.21
CA GLY A 320 31.09 15.79 14.76
C GLY A 320 31.32 14.48 13.99
N GLU A 321 31.29 13.33 14.65
CA GLU A 321 31.44 12.00 14.04
C GLU A 321 30.12 11.49 13.43
N PHE A 322 29.55 12.27 12.51
CA PHE A 322 28.22 12.00 11.93
C PHE A 322 28.13 10.60 11.28
N ALA A 323 29.16 10.16 10.55
CA ALA A 323 29.14 8.85 9.91
C ALA A 323 29.04 7.70 10.93
N ALA A 324 29.74 7.80 12.07
CA ALA A 324 29.67 6.80 13.14
C ALA A 324 28.29 6.81 13.82
N ALA A 325 27.72 8.00 14.07
CA ALA A 325 26.38 8.14 14.63
C ALA A 325 25.31 7.53 13.70
N LEU A 326 25.34 7.83 12.39
CA LEU A 326 24.37 7.34 11.42
C LEU A 326 24.47 5.81 11.23
N ARG A 327 25.69 5.24 11.26
CA ARG A 327 25.91 3.79 11.26
C ARG A 327 25.37 3.12 12.53
N ARG A 328 25.52 3.77 13.69
CA ARG A 328 24.99 3.29 14.97
C ARG A 328 23.45 3.20 14.94
N ALA A 329 22.80 4.18 14.31
CA ALA A 329 21.34 4.22 14.13
C ALA A 329 20.80 3.33 12.99
N ASP A 330 21.67 2.64 12.24
CA ASP A 330 21.28 1.79 11.10
C ASP A 330 20.40 2.54 10.06
N LEU A 331 20.81 3.77 9.72
CA LEU A 331 19.97 4.68 8.93
C LEU A 331 19.68 4.14 7.52
N VAL A 332 20.57 3.34 6.96
CA VAL A 332 20.40 2.67 5.65
C VAL A 332 19.16 1.77 5.64
N PHE A 333 18.80 1.20 6.79
CA PHE A 333 17.56 0.43 6.93
C PHE A 333 16.38 1.28 7.36
N VAL A 334 16.57 2.14 8.36
CA VAL A 334 15.48 2.91 8.96
C VAL A 334 14.89 3.92 7.97
N LEU A 335 15.71 4.58 7.16
CA LEU A 335 15.25 5.69 6.32
C LEU A 335 14.28 5.24 5.21
N PRO A 336 14.57 4.22 4.38
CA PRO A 336 13.59 3.71 3.43
C PRO A 336 12.33 3.15 4.11
N LEU A 337 12.48 2.49 5.26
CA LEU A 337 11.37 1.92 6.03
C LEU A 337 10.42 3.01 6.52
N VAL A 338 10.94 4.06 7.15
CA VAL A 338 10.17 5.21 7.61
C VAL A 338 9.57 5.95 6.42
N GLY A 339 10.33 6.12 5.33
CA GLY A 339 9.82 6.73 4.10
C GLY A 339 8.59 6.00 3.55
N GLY A 340 8.60 4.67 3.55
CA GLY A 340 7.45 3.86 3.17
C GLY A 340 6.27 4.02 4.12
N GLY A 341 6.52 4.06 5.43
CA GLY A 341 5.49 4.27 6.44
C GLY A 341 4.82 5.65 6.31
N VAL A 342 5.61 6.70 6.11
CA VAL A 342 5.12 8.06 5.85
C VAL A 342 4.35 8.13 4.54
N ALA A 343 4.82 7.48 3.47
CA ALA A 343 4.11 7.43 2.20
C ALA A 343 2.73 6.75 2.36
N ALA A 344 2.65 5.65 3.12
CA ALA A 344 1.39 5.01 3.45
C ALA A 344 0.48 5.95 4.28
N ALA A 345 1.03 6.59 5.32
CA ALA A 345 0.27 7.55 6.13
C ALA A 345 -0.30 8.71 5.29
N ILE A 346 0.47 9.29 4.37
CA ILE A 346 -0.01 10.34 3.46
C ILE A 346 -1.08 9.79 2.51
N PHE A 347 -0.85 8.62 1.92
CA PHE A 347 -1.80 8.00 0.99
C PHE A 347 -3.15 7.76 1.66
N PHE A 348 -3.16 7.10 2.82
CA PHE A 348 -4.40 6.75 3.52
C PHE A 348 -5.00 7.90 4.35
N SER A 349 -4.29 9.02 4.56
CA SER A 349 -4.89 10.21 5.16
C SER A 349 -5.49 11.15 4.11
N ARG A 350 -4.85 11.31 2.94
CA ARG A 350 -5.26 12.30 1.93
C ARG A 350 -6.02 11.72 0.75
N VAL A 351 -5.81 10.45 0.44
CA VAL A 351 -6.27 9.83 -0.81
C VAL A 351 -7.39 8.83 -0.54
N VAL A 352 -7.18 7.98 0.45
CA VAL A 352 -8.13 6.93 0.86
C VAL A 352 -8.36 7.06 2.37
N PRO A 353 -9.20 8.01 2.84
CA PRO A 353 -9.38 8.24 4.27
C PRO A 353 -9.92 6.98 4.94
N ILE A 354 -9.04 6.23 5.62
CA ILE A 354 -9.40 4.96 6.27
C ILE A 354 -10.50 5.17 7.30
N GLU A 355 -10.55 6.34 7.94
CA GLU A 355 -11.63 6.73 8.86
C GLU A 355 -13.00 6.61 8.17
N LEU A 356 -13.13 7.16 6.96
CA LEU A 356 -14.35 7.06 6.16
C LEU A 356 -14.64 5.60 5.74
N LEU A 357 -13.62 4.82 5.39
CA LEU A 357 -13.81 3.40 5.06
C LEU A 357 -14.18 2.57 6.30
N ALA A 358 -13.70 2.92 7.49
CA ALA A 358 -14.05 2.24 8.72
C ALA A 358 -15.48 2.60 9.18
N GLU A 359 -15.94 3.81 8.86
CA GLU A 359 -17.32 4.28 9.13
C GLU A 359 -18.32 3.72 8.11
N GLU A 360 -18.05 3.87 6.82
CA GLU A 360 -18.99 3.50 5.73
C GLU A 360 -18.89 2.00 5.36
N LEU A 361 -17.70 1.40 5.51
CA LEU A 361 -17.39 0.03 5.07
C LEU A 361 -16.70 -0.79 6.19
N PRO A 362 -17.29 -0.86 7.40
CA PRO A 362 -16.67 -1.49 8.55
C PRO A 362 -16.26 -2.94 8.29
N GLU A 363 -17.14 -3.75 7.71
CA GLU A 363 -16.92 -5.18 7.54
C GLU A 363 -15.76 -5.48 6.58
N ILE A 364 -15.62 -4.70 5.50
CA ILE A 364 -14.52 -4.84 4.53
C ILE A 364 -13.21 -4.38 5.17
N THR A 365 -13.23 -3.20 5.80
CA THR A 365 -12.03 -2.59 6.40
C THR A 365 -11.47 -3.52 7.47
N PHE A 366 -12.27 -3.83 8.49
CA PHE A 366 -11.83 -4.71 9.58
C PHE A 366 -11.63 -6.16 9.12
N GLY A 367 -12.35 -6.62 8.09
CA GLY A 367 -12.15 -7.93 7.47
C GLY A 367 -10.73 -8.11 6.93
N ILE A 368 -10.21 -7.15 6.15
CA ILE A 368 -8.83 -7.19 5.64
C ILE A 368 -7.82 -7.26 6.79
N PHE A 369 -7.98 -6.43 7.82
CA PHE A 369 -7.05 -6.41 8.96
C PHE A 369 -7.12 -7.68 9.80
N PHE A 370 -8.33 -8.20 10.03
CA PHE A 370 -8.53 -9.49 10.70
C PHE A 370 -7.81 -10.60 9.94
N GLY A 371 -8.02 -10.69 8.62
CA GLY A 371 -7.37 -11.69 7.78
C GLY A 371 -5.84 -11.63 7.83
N LEU A 372 -5.30 -10.40 7.77
CA LEU A 372 -3.86 -10.14 7.85
C LEU A 372 -3.29 -10.53 9.23
N LEU A 373 -3.97 -10.15 10.32
CA LEU A 373 -3.55 -10.44 11.70
C LEU A 373 -3.69 -11.93 12.03
N ALA A 374 -4.77 -12.58 11.60
CA ALA A 374 -5.00 -14.00 11.80
C ALA A 374 -3.94 -14.84 11.06
N ALA A 375 -3.66 -14.51 9.80
CA ALA A 375 -2.60 -15.16 9.03
C ALA A 375 -1.22 -14.98 9.69
N ALA A 376 -0.96 -13.80 10.27
CA ALA A 376 0.25 -13.53 11.05
C ALA A 376 0.37 -14.42 12.30
N VAL A 377 -0.70 -14.53 13.09
CA VAL A 377 -0.73 -15.41 14.28
C VAL A 377 -0.47 -16.86 13.87
N VAL A 378 -1.17 -17.37 12.85
CA VAL A 378 -0.99 -18.74 12.35
C VAL A 378 0.44 -18.98 11.87
N ALA A 379 1.00 -18.05 11.10
CA ALA A 379 2.36 -18.19 10.60
C ALA A 379 3.41 -18.15 11.72
N LEU A 380 3.22 -17.33 12.75
CA LEU A 380 4.13 -17.22 13.88
C LEU A 380 4.09 -18.49 14.75
N LEU A 381 2.90 -19.07 14.97
CA LEU A 381 2.76 -20.39 15.61
C LEU A 381 3.43 -21.50 14.80
N ARG A 382 3.25 -21.51 13.47
CA ARG A 382 3.88 -22.51 12.59
C ARG A 382 5.41 -22.40 12.58
N ARG A 383 5.96 -21.18 12.63
CA ARG A 383 7.42 -20.96 12.63
C ARG A 383 8.09 -21.42 13.93
N ASN A 384 7.43 -21.25 15.07
CA ASN A 384 8.01 -21.58 16.38
C ASN A 384 7.65 -22.99 16.88
N GLY A 385 6.81 -23.72 16.15
CA GLY A 385 6.24 -25.00 16.59
C GLY A 385 5.15 -24.81 17.65
N PRO A 386 4.41 -25.89 17.99
CA PRO A 386 3.40 -25.82 19.03
C PRO A 386 4.03 -25.45 20.38
N PRO A 387 3.36 -24.62 21.21
CA PRO A 387 3.84 -24.34 22.56
C PRO A 387 3.84 -25.63 23.41
N HIS A 388 4.87 -25.81 24.23
CA HIS A 388 5.00 -26.94 25.15
C HIS A 388 5.13 -26.45 26.59
N GLY A 389 4.51 -27.15 27.55
CA GLY A 389 4.59 -26.85 28.99
C GLY A 389 4.15 -25.43 29.34
N ILE A 390 5.04 -24.68 30.01
CA ILE A 390 4.77 -23.30 30.49
C ILE A 390 4.53 -22.30 29.34
N ALA A 391 4.87 -22.64 28.10
CA ALA A 391 4.58 -21.79 26.95
C ALA A 391 3.07 -21.61 26.71
N TRP A 392 2.23 -22.60 27.08
CA TRP A 392 0.77 -22.44 27.03
C TRP A 392 0.27 -21.39 28.01
N LEU A 393 0.90 -21.28 29.19
CA LEU A 393 0.57 -20.25 30.16
C LEU A 393 0.84 -18.86 29.56
N TRP A 394 2.03 -18.65 28.98
CA TRP A 394 2.38 -17.38 28.35
C TRP A 394 1.49 -17.02 27.15
N LEU A 395 1.13 -18.00 26.33
CA LEU A 395 0.17 -17.81 25.24
C LEU A 395 -1.19 -17.38 25.80
N GLY A 396 -1.69 -18.10 26.82
CA GLY A 396 -2.97 -17.81 27.46
C GLY A 396 -3.00 -16.44 28.14
N THR A 397 -1.93 -16.06 28.85
CA THR A 397 -1.79 -14.72 29.42
C THR A 397 -1.77 -13.66 28.32
N GLY A 398 -1.06 -13.89 27.22
CA GLY A 398 -1.10 -13.01 26.06
C GLY A 398 -2.52 -12.82 25.52
N VAL A 399 -3.24 -13.92 25.25
CA VAL A 399 -4.63 -13.87 24.77
C VAL A 399 -5.54 -13.11 25.73
N ALA A 400 -5.44 -13.41 27.03
CA ALA A 400 -6.23 -12.74 28.06
C ALA A 400 -5.94 -11.24 28.10
N CYS A 401 -4.66 -10.82 28.05
CA CYS A 401 -4.30 -9.41 27.97
C CYS A 401 -4.83 -8.75 26.70
N GLY A 402 -4.73 -9.40 25.54
CA GLY A 402 -5.21 -8.86 24.27
C GLY A 402 -6.73 -8.67 24.25
N MET A 403 -7.47 -9.66 24.78
CA MET A 403 -8.92 -9.56 24.95
C MET A 403 -9.29 -8.47 25.96
N ALA A 404 -8.61 -8.42 27.11
CA ALA A 404 -8.86 -7.39 28.11
C ALA A 404 -8.69 -5.99 27.52
N MET A 405 -7.63 -5.76 26.74
CA MET A 405 -7.42 -4.46 26.08
C MET A 405 -8.52 -4.08 25.09
N GLY A 406 -9.11 -5.05 24.38
CA GLY A 406 -10.24 -4.80 23.48
C GLY A 406 -11.56 -4.51 24.22
N LEU A 407 -11.66 -4.89 25.49
CA LEU A 407 -12.87 -4.75 26.32
C LEU A 407 -12.78 -3.57 27.31
N LEU A 408 -11.59 -3.02 27.55
CA LEU A 408 -11.41 -1.89 28.46
C LEU A 408 -12.04 -0.62 27.87
N THR A 409 -12.97 -0.03 28.62
CA THR A 409 -13.57 1.26 28.29
C THR A 409 -12.62 2.41 28.65
N PRO A 410 -12.68 3.55 27.93
CA PRO A 410 -11.91 4.75 28.25
C PRO A 410 -12.16 5.22 29.70
N VAL A 411 -11.08 5.44 30.44
CA VAL A 411 -11.13 5.97 31.81
C VAL A 411 -10.86 7.47 31.79
N ASN A 412 -11.59 8.23 32.61
CA ASN A 412 -11.28 9.64 32.85
C ASN A 412 -10.01 9.75 33.70
N THR A 413 -8.96 10.35 33.14
CA THR A 413 -7.66 10.48 33.79
C THR A 413 -7.27 11.96 34.00
N PRO A 414 -6.41 12.28 34.97
CA PRO A 414 -5.95 13.66 35.22
C PRO A 414 -5.22 14.28 34.01
N ASN A 415 -5.43 15.57 33.72
CA ASN A 415 -4.72 16.31 32.66
C ASN A 415 -3.38 16.93 33.12
N GLU A 416 -2.89 16.53 34.29
CA GLU A 416 -1.68 17.08 34.89
C GLU A 416 -0.41 16.72 34.10
N ILE A 417 0.57 17.62 34.12
CA ILE A 417 1.84 17.49 33.38
C ILE A 417 2.54 16.16 33.66
N TRP A 418 2.56 15.71 34.92
CA TRP A 418 3.17 14.43 35.31
C TRP A 418 2.45 13.22 34.71
N PHE A 419 1.13 13.29 34.57
CA PHE A 419 0.32 12.22 33.99
C PHE A 419 0.48 12.20 32.47
N VAL A 420 0.56 13.36 31.82
CA VAL A 420 0.87 13.49 30.39
C VAL A 420 2.26 12.92 30.07
N PHE A 421 3.23 13.15 30.95
CA PHE A 421 4.55 12.52 30.85
C PHE A 421 4.45 10.98 30.90
N LEU A 422 3.72 10.42 31.88
CA LEU A 422 3.51 8.96 31.95
C LEU A 422 2.75 8.42 30.72
N CYS A 423 1.79 9.17 30.20
CA CYS A 423 1.10 8.82 28.96
C CYS A 423 2.11 8.71 27.81
N GLY A 424 3.07 9.64 27.71
CA GLY A 424 4.17 9.54 26.74
C GLY A 424 4.99 8.26 26.90
N VAL A 425 5.39 7.93 28.13
CA VAL A 425 6.15 6.69 28.45
C VAL A 425 5.37 5.45 28.02
N PHE A 426 4.10 5.32 28.43
CA PHE A 426 3.27 4.15 28.12
C PHE A 426 2.91 4.07 26.64
N THR A 427 2.71 5.20 25.97
CA THR A 427 2.41 5.24 24.53
C THR A 427 3.58 4.68 23.74
N VAL A 428 4.80 5.10 24.05
CA VAL A 428 6.00 4.55 23.41
C VAL A 428 6.22 3.11 23.81
N ALA A 429 6.03 2.76 25.09
CA ALA A 429 6.15 1.37 25.54
C ALA A 429 5.25 0.43 24.74
N ALA A 430 4.00 0.82 24.55
CA ALA A 430 3.04 0.10 23.72
C ALA A 430 3.42 0.13 22.24
N ALA A 431 3.94 1.25 21.73
CA ALA A 431 4.41 1.34 20.36
C ALA A 431 5.60 0.41 20.08
N MET A 432 6.42 0.08 21.08
CA MET A 432 7.57 -0.82 20.93
C MET A 432 7.22 -2.30 21.13
N MET A 433 6.11 -2.63 21.78
CA MET A 433 5.69 -4.00 22.05
C MET A 433 4.76 -4.54 20.95
N PRO A 434 5.08 -5.68 20.31
CA PRO A 434 4.21 -6.29 19.32
C PRO A 434 2.90 -6.73 19.95
N GLY A 435 1.77 -6.42 19.30
CA GLY A 435 0.43 -6.74 19.78
C GLY A 435 -0.21 -5.66 20.66
N LEU A 436 0.54 -4.62 21.08
CA LEU A 436 -0.04 -3.44 21.72
C LEU A 436 -0.22 -2.32 20.68
N SER A 437 -1.34 -1.60 20.76
CA SER A 437 -1.60 -0.41 19.94
C SER A 437 -1.40 0.85 20.78
N ALA A 438 -0.49 1.72 20.36
CA ALA A 438 -0.19 2.98 21.04
C ALA A 438 -1.41 3.91 21.09
N ALA A 439 -2.20 3.95 20.01
CA ALA A 439 -3.44 4.71 19.94
C ALA A 439 -4.50 4.17 20.91
N LEU A 440 -4.59 2.84 21.05
CA LEU A 440 -5.52 2.21 22.00
C LEU A 440 -5.16 2.55 23.46
N ILE A 441 -3.87 2.57 23.81
CA ILE A 441 -3.44 3.00 25.15
C ILE A 441 -3.87 4.44 25.43
N LEU A 442 -3.66 5.36 24.49
CA LEU A 442 -4.12 6.74 24.66
C LEU A 442 -5.65 6.85 24.73
N LEU A 443 -6.38 5.98 24.05
CA LEU A 443 -7.84 5.92 24.10
C LEU A 443 -8.31 5.42 25.47
N ILE A 444 -7.74 4.32 25.97
CA ILE A 444 -8.04 3.75 27.30
C ILE A 444 -7.71 4.78 28.39
N LEU A 445 -6.61 5.51 28.25
CA LEU A 445 -6.22 6.58 29.17
C LEU A 445 -7.04 7.88 28.99
N GLY A 446 -7.98 7.93 28.04
CA GLY A 446 -8.79 9.13 27.79
C GLY A 446 -8.00 10.35 27.28
N LYS A 447 -6.79 10.15 26.76
CA LYS A 447 -5.89 11.22 26.28
C LYS A 447 -5.81 11.36 24.77
N TYR A 448 -6.27 10.37 24.01
CA TYR A 448 -6.14 10.34 22.55
C TYR A 448 -6.57 11.64 21.86
N ALA A 449 -7.75 12.15 22.23
CA ALA A 449 -8.32 13.37 21.70
C ALA A 449 -7.48 14.62 22.00
N ILE A 450 -7.09 14.77 23.27
CA ILE A 450 -6.32 15.91 23.75
C ILE A 450 -4.93 15.90 23.08
N THR A 451 -4.32 14.73 22.93
CA THR A 451 -3.04 14.59 22.20
C THR A 451 -3.18 14.99 20.74
N LEU A 452 -4.25 14.57 20.04
CA LEU A 452 -4.47 14.95 18.64
C LEU A 452 -4.70 16.45 18.48
N GLU A 453 -5.48 17.05 19.36
CA GLU A 453 -5.74 18.49 19.38
C GLU A 453 -4.46 19.28 19.67
N ALA A 454 -3.66 18.83 20.65
CA ALA A 454 -2.36 19.42 20.96
C ALA A 454 -1.38 19.33 19.78
N ILE A 455 -1.38 18.23 19.02
CA ILE A 455 -0.58 18.10 17.79
C ILE A 455 -1.09 19.06 16.71
N ALA A 456 -2.40 19.14 16.51
CA ALA A 456 -3.01 19.99 15.48
C ALA A 456 -2.77 21.48 15.74
N ASN A 457 -2.83 21.90 17.01
CA ASN A 457 -2.64 23.29 17.42
C ASN A 457 -1.21 23.62 17.85
N VAL A 458 -0.30 22.64 17.80
CA VAL A 458 1.09 22.75 18.28
C VAL A 458 1.16 23.29 19.72
N ASP A 459 0.38 22.69 20.61
CA ASP A 459 0.36 23.05 22.03
C ASP A 459 1.61 22.52 22.74
N PHE A 460 2.62 23.39 22.86
CA PHE A 460 3.88 23.08 23.52
C PHE A 460 3.73 22.68 24.98
N LEU A 461 2.71 23.18 25.70
CA LEU A 461 2.54 22.90 27.12
C LEU A 461 2.15 21.43 27.35
N TYR A 462 1.39 20.85 26.41
CA TYR A 462 1.08 19.43 26.40
C TYR A 462 2.18 18.58 25.73
N LEU A 463 2.70 19.04 24.59
CA LEU A 463 3.63 18.26 23.77
C LEU A 463 5.01 18.07 24.43
N ALA A 464 5.51 19.07 25.17
CA ALA A 464 6.81 18.97 25.83
C ALA A 464 6.89 17.84 26.87
N PRO A 465 6.00 17.75 27.88
CA PRO A 465 6.02 16.63 28.84
C PRO A 465 5.71 15.29 28.18
N PHE A 466 4.79 15.26 27.20
CA PHE A 466 4.49 14.05 26.44
C PHE A 466 5.72 13.52 25.69
N ALA A 467 6.43 14.39 24.97
CA ALA A 467 7.64 14.05 24.23
C ALA A 467 8.79 13.63 25.16
N ALA A 468 8.95 14.30 26.31
CA ALA A 468 9.93 13.91 27.32
C ALA A 468 9.65 12.49 27.85
N GLY A 469 8.38 12.19 28.15
CA GLY A 469 7.95 10.85 28.55
C GLY A 469 8.20 9.81 27.46
N ALA A 470 7.86 10.13 26.21
CA ALA A 470 8.12 9.29 25.07
C ALA A 470 9.61 8.96 24.92
N LEU A 471 10.50 9.95 25.03
CA LEU A 471 11.96 9.75 24.97
C LEU A 471 12.47 8.85 26.09
N VAL A 472 12.01 9.07 27.33
CA VAL A 472 12.36 8.20 28.46
C VAL A 472 11.87 6.77 28.23
N GLY A 473 10.64 6.62 27.72
CA GLY A 473 10.08 5.33 27.32
C GLY A 473 10.93 4.62 26.28
N VAL A 474 11.35 5.32 25.22
CA VAL A 474 12.22 4.76 24.16
C VAL A 474 13.51 4.25 24.78
N VAL A 475 14.22 5.08 25.56
CA VAL A 475 15.55 4.73 26.08
C VAL A 475 15.46 3.57 27.09
N SER A 476 14.47 3.59 27.97
CA SER A 476 14.31 2.57 29.02
C SER A 476 13.80 1.23 28.46
N LEU A 477 12.71 1.24 27.68
CA LEU A 477 12.12 0.00 27.18
C LEU A 477 12.87 -0.60 26.00
N SER A 478 13.51 0.19 25.13
CA SER A 478 14.27 -0.38 24.01
C SER A 478 15.35 -1.34 24.49
N ARG A 479 16.03 -1.00 25.59
CA ARG A 479 17.07 -1.83 26.21
C ARG A 479 16.49 -3.08 26.86
N LEU A 480 15.39 -2.94 27.59
CA LEU A 480 14.70 -4.07 28.23
C LEU A 480 14.20 -5.07 27.17
N ILE A 481 13.49 -4.58 26.15
CA ILE A 481 12.96 -5.40 25.06
C ILE A 481 14.10 -6.05 24.28
N ALA A 482 15.18 -5.32 23.98
CA ALA A 482 16.36 -5.88 23.33
C ALA A 482 17.00 -7.01 24.16
N ALA A 483 17.14 -6.83 25.48
CA ALA A 483 17.66 -7.87 26.37
C ALA A 483 16.74 -9.09 26.42
N LEU A 484 15.42 -8.88 26.52
CA LEU A 484 14.42 -9.97 26.48
C LEU A 484 14.42 -10.71 25.14
N LEU A 485 14.61 -10.01 24.02
CA LEU A 485 14.74 -10.61 22.69
C LEU A 485 16.00 -11.46 22.53
N GLN A 486 17.07 -11.17 23.29
CA GLN A 486 18.33 -11.92 23.24
C GLN A 486 18.29 -13.18 24.12
N HIS A 487 17.66 -13.12 25.30
CA HIS A 487 17.67 -14.22 26.26
C HIS A 487 16.37 -15.04 26.30
N HIS A 488 15.23 -14.46 25.89
CA HIS A 488 13.89 -15.05 26.01
C HIS A 488 13.07 -14.96 24.71
N THR A 489 13.73 -15.06 23.55
CA THR A 489 13.10 -14.92 22.23
C THR A 489 11.84 -15.78 22.08
N GLN A 490 11.90 -17.06 22.48
CA GLN A 490 10.78 -17.99 22.32
C GLN A 490 9.60 -17.61 23.20
N THR A 491 9.83 -17.33 24.49
CA THR A 491 8.78 -16.93 25.44
C THR A 491 8.12 -15.62 25.01
N LEU A 492 8.92 -14.62 24.64
CA LEU A 492 8.40 -13.32 24.19
C LEU A 492 7.57 -13.48 22.91
N THR A 493 8.05 -14.27 21.95
CA THR A 493 7.33 -14.49 20.70
C THR A 493 5.99 -15.21 20.93
N ILE A 494 5.94 -16.19 21.84
CA ILE A 494 4.71 -16.90 22.18
C ILE A 494 3.73 -15.99 22.93
N ALA A 495 4.19 -15.21 23.91
CA ALA A 495 3.36 -14.25 24.63
C ALA A 495 2.76 -13.19 23.69
N VAL A 496 3.59 -12.64 22.79
CA VAL A 496 3.16 -11.72 21.72
C VAL A 496 2.16 -12.37 20.79
N THR A 497 2.39 -13.63 20.39
CA THR A 497 1.46 -14.36 19.51
C THR A 497 0.09 -14.49 20.18
N GLY A 498 0.08 -14.78 21.48
CA GLY A 498 -1.14 -14.80 22.29
C GLY A 498 -1.81 -13.43 22.32
N LEU A 499 -1.07 -12.36 22.57
CA LEU A 499 -1.56 -10.98 22.58
C LEU A 499 -2.18 -10.57 21.24
N MET A 500 -1.51 -10.87 20.12
CA MET A 500 -2.03 -10.66 18.77
C MET A 500 -3.31 -11.49 18.53
N GLY A 501 -3.35 -12.73 19.04
CA GLY A 501 -4.53 -13.60 18.98
C GLY A 501 -5.71 -13.06 19.78
N GLY A 502 -5.50 -12.54 20.98
CA GLY A 502 -6.55 -11.89 21.78
C GLY A 502 -7.07 -10.60 21.14
N SER A 503 -6.17 -9.85 20.49
CA SER A 503 -6.51 -8.61 19.77
C SER A 503 -7.35 -8.84 18.51
N LEU A 504 -7.48 -10.09 18.03
CA LEU A 504 -8.38 -10.43 16.91
C LEU A 504 -9.84 -10.10 17.23
N LEU A 505 -10.23 -10.13 18.50
CA LEU A 505 -11.58 -9.72 18.93
C LEU A 505 -11.83 -8.23 18.66
N ALA A 506 -10.83 -7.38 18.89
CA ALA A 506 -10.93 -5.94 18.69
C ALA A 506 -11.07 -5.56 17.20
N VAL A 507 -10.46 -6.34 16.31
CA VAL A 507 -10.54 -6.13 14.85
C VAL A 507 -11.54 -7.07 14.15
N TRP A 508 -12.42 -7.73 14.90
CA TRP A 508 -13.46 -8.58 14.34
C TRP A 508 -14.37 -7.75 13.41
N PRO A 509 -14.63 -8.19 12.16
CA PRO A 509 -15.37 -7.38 11.19
C PRO A 509 -16.82 -7.12 11.60
N PHE A 510 -17.44 -8.05 12.32
CA PHE A 510 -18.86 -7.99 12.67
C PHE A 510 -19.04 -7.46 14.09
N GLN A 511 -19.10 -6.14 14.21
CA GLN A 511 -19.27 -5.43 15.48
C GLN A 511 -20.41 -4.42 15.38
N HIS A 512 -21.27 -4.35 16.40
CA HIS A 512 -22.17 -3.23 16.59
C HIS A 512 -21.34 -2.04 17.08
N ARG A 513 -21.20 -1.03 16.22
CA ARG A 513 -20.39 0.16 16.48
C ARG A 513 -21.27 1.37 16.64
N GLU A 514 -21.17 2.03 17.79
CA GLU A 514 -21.84 3.32 18.01
C GLU A 514 -20.81 4.44 17.99
N TYR A 515 -21.07 5.44 17.14
CA TYR A 515 -20.21 6.61 17.00
C TYR A 515 -20.90 7.83 17.58
N MET A 516 -20.15 8.67 18.28
CA MET A 516 -20.61 9.97 18.78
C MET A 516 -19.70 11.08 18.26
N GLU A 517 -20.29 12.18 17.86
CA GLU A 517 -19.55 13.35 17.40
C GLU A 517 -18.91 14.08 18.60
N VAL A 518 -17.58 14.14 18.65
CA VAL A 518 -16.83 14.87 19.68
C VAL A 518 -15.79 15.77 19.01
N GLY A 519 -16.08 17.08 18.98
CA GLY A 519 -15.21 18.09 18.36
C GLY A 519 -15.23 18.06 16.83
N GLY A 520 -16.40 17.81 16.22
CA GLY A 520 -16.55 17.73 14.75
C GLY A 520 -15.97 16.46 14.11
N LYS A 521 -15.67 15.44 14.93
CA LYS A 521 -15.21 14.12 14.47
C LYS A 521 -16.02 13.03 15.14
N MET A 522 -16.46 12.04 14.35
CA MET A 522 -17.12 10.85 14.85
C MET A 522 -16.11 10.00 15.64
N ARG A 523 -16.49 9.58 16.85
CA ARG A 523 -15.67 8.74 17.73
C ARG A 523 -16.43 7.48 18.09
N LEU A 524 -15.77 6.34 17.95
CA LEU A 524 -16.28 5.05 18.39
C LEU A 524 -16.40 5.03 19.92
N ILE A 525 -17.61 4.78 20.44
CA ILE A 525 -17.89 4.69 21.89
C ILE A 525 -18.19 3.25 22.31
N VAL A 526 -18.97 2.53 21.50
CA VAL A 526 -19.36 1.15 21.77
C VAL A 526 -18.92 0.27 20.60
N SER A 527 -18.40 -0.92 20.90
CA SER A 527 -17.95 -1.89 19.91
C SER A 527 -18.21 -3.31 20.41
N GLU A 528 -19.40 -3.84 20.13
CA GLU A 528 -19.81 -5.18 20.58
C GLU A 528 -19.71 -6.20 19.45
N ALA A 529 -18.80 -7.17 19.60
CA ALA A 529 -18.63 -8.24 18.63
C ALA A 529 -19.84 -9.18 18.63
N TYR A 530 -20.38 -9.48 17.45
CA TYR A 530 -21.43 -10.48 17.26
C TYR A 530 -21.02 -11.53 16.23
N LEU A 531 -21.69 -12.67 16.28
CA LEU A 531 -21.58 -13.70 15.25
C LEU A 531 -22.75 -13.53 14.27
N PRO A 532 -22.50 -13.32 12.96
CA PRO A 532 -23.58 -13.19 11.99
C PRO A 532 -24.45 -14.45 11.95
N GLN A 533 -25.77 -14.28 12.04
CA GLN A 533 -26.72 -15.39 11.94
C GLN A 533 -27.23 -15.57 10.50
N THR A 534 -27.09 -14.55 9.66
CA THR A 534 -27.49 -14.51 8.25
C THR A 534 -26.30 -14.19 7.35
N PHE A 535 -26.25 -14.79 6.17
CA PHE A 535 -25.26 -14.48 5.13
C PHE A 535 -25.81 -13.39 4.20
N ASP A 536 -25.84 -12.16 4.70
CA ASP A 536 -26.13 -10.99 3.86
C ASP A 536 -24.90 -10.57 3.03
N ALA A 537 -25.09 -9.57 2.18
CA ALA A 537 -24.01 -9.04 1.32
C ALA A 537 -22.82 -8.54 2.14
N GLY A 538 -23.09 -7.90 3.28
CA GLY A 538 -22.08 -7.37 4.18
C GLY A 538 -21.18 -8.45 4.75
N VAL A 539 -21.78 -9.53 5.26
CA VAL A 539 -21.07 -10.71 5.76
C VAL A 539 -20.22 -11.38 4.68
N VAL A 540 -20.77 -11.54 3.47
CA VAL A 540 -20.03 -12.13 2.34
C VAL A 540 -18.82 -11.26 1.97
N MET A 541 -19.00 -9.94 1.92
CA MET A 541 -17.91 -9.00 1.61
C MET A 541 -16.85 -8.97 2.73
N GLY A 542 -17.27 -9.01 4.00
CA GLY A 542 -16.37 -9.10 5.14
C GLY A 542 -15.54 -10.39 5.13
N LEU A 543 -16.15 -11.53 4.81
CA LEU A 543 -15.44 -12.81 4.64
C LEU A 543 -14.46 -12.78 3.46
N ALA A 544 -14.88 -12.24 2.31
CA ALA A 544 -14.01 -12.06 1.15
C ALA A 544 -12.82 -11.15 1.47
N ALA A 545 -13.06 -10.08 2.23
CA ALA A 545 -12.03 -9.17 2.75
C ALA A 545 -11.05 -9.87 3.70
N MET A 546 -11.53 -10.75 4.60
CA MET A 546 -10.66 -11.60 5.44
C MET A 546 -9.75 -12.51 4.61
N ILE A 547 -10.29 -13.14 3.57
CA ILE A 547 -9.49 -13.99 2.67
C ILE A 547 -8.46 -13.13 1.93
N ALA A 548 -8.85 -11.95 1.44
CA ALA A 548 -7.95 -11.02 0.77
C ALA A 548 -6.82 -10.54 1.70
N GLY A 549 -7.13 -10.23 2.95
CA GLY A 549 -6.15 -9.87 3.98
C GLY A 549 -5.15 -10.99 4.28
N ALA A 550 -5.64 -12.24 4.40
CA ALA A 550 -4.77 -13.40 4.58
C ALA A 550 -3.91 -13.70 3.34
N ALA A 551 -4.47 -13.52 2.13
CA ALA A 551 -3.71 -13.66 0.88
C ALA A 551 -2.62 -12.58 0.76
N LEU A 552 -2.93 -11.34 1.16
CA LEU A 552 -1.96 -10.25 1.23
C LEU A 552 -0.82 -10.59 2.21
N TYR A 553 -1.14 -11.13 3.39
CA TYR A 553 -0.12 -11.62 4.33
C TYR A 553 0.81 -12.63 3.66
N LEU A 554 0.25 -13.68 3.04
CA LEU A 554 1.02 -14.76 2.42
C LEU A 554 1.90 -14.25 1.27
N PHE A 555 1.41 -13.27 0.52
CA PHE A 555 2.16 -12.60 -0.52
C PHE A 555 3.37 -11.86 0.08
N LEU A 556 3.16 -11.05 1.12
CA LEU A 556 4.22 -10.32 1.82
C LEU A 556 5.25 -11.27 2.46
N ASP A 557 4.80 -12.35 3.11
CA ASP A 557 5.65 -13.37 3.72
C ASP A 557 6.54 -14.09 2.68
N ARG A 558 6.03 -14.34 1.48
CA ARG A 558 6.85 -14.90 0.38
C ARG A 558 7.91 -13.91 -0.13
N LEU A 559 7.62 -12.61 -0.12
CA LEU A 559 8.59 -11.58 -0.50
C LEU A 559 9.71 -11.42 0.53
N THR A 560 9.46 -11.75 1.80
CA THR A 560 10.48 -11.68 2.84
C THR A 560 11.34 -12.95 2.90
N LYS A 561 10.76 -14.13 2.64
CA LYS A 561 11.44 -15.45 2.69
C LYS A 561 12.40 -15.78 1.55
N SER A 562 12.51 -14.95 0.51
CA SER A 562 13.40 -15.20 -0.63
C SER A 562 14.90 -14.94 -0.32
N GLU A 563 15.25 -14.70 0.94
CA GLU A 563 16.63 -14.66 1.42
C GLU A 563 16.92 -15.90 2.27
N PRO A 564 17.89 -16.76 1.91
CA PRO A 564 18.47 -17.64 2.89
C PRO A 564 19.10 -16.77 3.97
N ALA A 565 18.69 -16.95 5.23
CA ALA A 565 19.48 -16.51 6.35
C ALA A 565 20.83 -17.21 6.23
N SER A 566 21.89 -16.48 5.92
CA SER A 566 23.24 -16.96 6.25
C SER A 566 23.29 -17.03 7.77
N GLU A 567 22.99 -18.22 8.32
CA GLU A 567 23.38 -18.53 9.67
C GLU A 567 24.88 -18.25 9.80
N PRO A 568 25.34 -17.54 10.84
CA PRO A 568 26.76 -17.50 11.13
C PRO A 568 27.18 -18.94 11.38
N GLU A 569 28.11 -19.40 10.56
CA GLU A 569 28.84 -20.65 10.67
C GLU A 569 29.25 -20.83 12.15
N ARG A 570 28.49 -21.63 12.90
CA ARG A 570 28.96 -22.11 14.20
C ARG A 570 30.15 -22.99 13.89
N GLU A 571 31.33 -22.46 14.17
CA GLU A 571 32.52 -23.17 14.64
C GLU A 571 32.39 -24.70 14.49
N ARG A 572 32.80 -25.21 13.33
CA ARG A 572 33.40 -26.54 13.29
C ARG A 572 34.78 -26.43 13.94
N THR A 573 34.78 -26.35 15.26
CA THR A 573 35.98 -26.55 16.07
C THR A 573 36.33 -28.03 15.95
N VAL A 574 37.48 -28.27 15.34
CA VAL A 574 38.42 -29.36 15.58
C VAL A 574 38.04 -30.28 16.74
N ALA A 575 37.71 -31.53 16.42
CA ALA A 575 38.09 -32.73 17.15
C ALA A 575 38.15 -33.89 16.16
#